data_AF-A0AA38RAL7-F1
#
_entry.id   AF-A0AA38RAL7-F1
#
_cell.length_a   1.000
_cell.length_b   1.000
_cell.length_c   1.000
_cell.angle_alpha   90.00
_cell.angle_beta   90.00
_cell.angle_gamma   90.00
#
_symmetry.space_group_name_H-M   'P 1'
#
loop_
_entity.id
_entity.type
_entity.pdbx_description
1 polymer ?
#
loop_
_entity_poly.entity_id
_entity_poly.type
_entity_poly.pdbx_seq_one_letter_code
_entity_poly.pdbx_strand_id
1 'polypeptide(L)'
;MQGIGLVNKDYNVFDGDHVDKNCTDTNPHINPHQYSYNVGILLQDTNGSSLWQERVDDLLTNIIKVFFPEGVAYEGSCEQVEDVDKACTMDMKSSKGYVHCWMATTAQVTPFVKDRIIDVLKTSTAAAVKQRTGGANGRTCGFRWVTEQYDGTTGAGRRR
;
A
#
# COMPACT_ATOMS: atom_id res chain seq x y z
N MET A 1 -18.45 -1.64 2.74
CA MET A 1 -17.54 -1.44 1.59
C MET A 1 -17.89 -2.34 0.41
N GLN A 2 -18.08 -3.66 0.59
CA GLN A 2 -18.49 -4.55 -0.52
C GLN A 2 -19.89 -4.23 -1.08
N GLY A 3 -20.89 -3.93 -0.23
CA GLY A 3 -22.26 -3.65 -0.68
C GLY A 3 -22.44 -2.40 -1.55
N ILE A 4 -21.43 -1.51 -1.57
CA ILE A 4 -21.39 -0.30 -2.42
C ILE A 4 -20.28 -0.37 -3.47
N GLY A 5 -19.64 -1.53 -3.65
CA GLY A 5 -18.65 -1.75 -4.71
C GLY A 5 -17.24 -1.20 -4.45
N LEU A 6 -16.97 -0.52 -3.33
CA LEU A 6 -15.61 -0.04 -2.98
C LEU A 6 -14.61 -1.17 -2.73
N VAL A 7 -15.11 -2.36 -2.36
CA VAL A 7 -14.33 -3.60 -2.35
C VAL A 7 -15.00 -4.56 -3.32
N ASN A 8 -14.33 -4.87 -4.42
CA ASN A 8 -14.88 -5.79 -5.41
C ASN A 8 -14.65 -7.26 -5.02
N LYS A 9 -15.16 -8.19 -5.84
CA LYS A 9 -15.00 -9.64 -5.63
C LYS A 9 -13.54 -10.13 -5.67
N ASP A 10 -12.64 -9.35 -6.26
CA ASP A 10 -11.20 -9.63 -6.33
C ASP A 10 -10.42 -8.90 -5.21
N TYR A 11 -11.15 -8.33 -4.24
CA TYR A 11 -10.64 -7.57 -3.11
C TYR A 11 -9.81 -6.33 -3.45
N ASN A 12 -9.97 -5.79 -4.67
CA ASN A 12 -9.48 -4.46 -4.99
C ASN A 12 -10.21 -3.44 -4.12
N VAL A 13 -9.45 -2.52 -3.51
CA VAL A 13 -10.00 -1.46 -2.64
C VAL A 13 -9.85 -0.11 -3.31
N PHE A 14 -10.98 0.46 -3.71
CA PHE A 14 -11.07 1.72 -4.42
C PHE A 14 -11.15 2.93 -3.47
N ASP A 15 -10.76 4.10 -3.97
CA ASP A 15 -10.59 5.30 -3.16
C ASP A 15 -11.90 5.90 -2.61
N GLY A 16 -12.97 5.90 -3.40
CA GLY A 16 -14.24 6.47 -2.96
C GLY A 16 -15.28 6.66 -4.05
N ASP A 17 -16.42 7.22 -3.65
CA ASP A 17 -17.56 7.54 -4.50
C ASP A 17 -18.27 8.81 -3.96
N HIS A 18 -19.14 9.44 -4.75
CA HIS A 18 -19.79 10.71 -4.42
C HIS A 18 -21.17 10.53 -3.76
N VAL A 19 -21.49 11.40 -2.78
CA VAL A 19 -22.71 11.29 -1.95
C VAL A 19 -23.99 11.75 -2.65
N ASP A 20 -23.88 12.56 -3.69
CA ASP A 20 -25.00 13.08 -4.48
C ASP A 20 -25.80 11.97 -5.19
N LYS A 21 -25.27 10.74 -5.19
CA LYS A 21 -25.86 9.53 -5.78
C LYS A 21 -25.99 8.36 -4.80
N ASN A 22 -26.04 8.65 -3.49
CA ASN A 22 -26.20 7.66 -2.41
C ASN A 22 -25.13 6.55 -2.40
N CYS A 23 -23.96 6.76 -3.02
CA CYS A 23 -22.94 5.70 -3.19
C CYS A 23 -23.50 4.43 -3.86
N THR A 24 -24.58 4.57 -4.65
CA THR A 24 -25.27 3.47 -5.34
C THR A 24 -24.99 3.45 -6.83
N ASP A 25 -24.16 4.38 -7.32
CA ASP A 25 -23.78 4.43 -8.72
C ASP A 25 -22.76 3.32 -9.03
N THR A 26 -23.29 2.15 -9.40
CA THR A 26 -22.50 1.06 -9.96
C THR A 26 -21.92 1.51 -11.31
N ASN A 27 -20.62 1.82 -11.33
CA ASN A 27 -19.76 1.98 -12.52
C ASN A 27 -20.37 2.81 -13.68
N PRO A 28 -19.94 4.08 -13.88
CA PRO A 28 -18.52 4.43 -13.94
C PRO A 28 -18.03 5.53 -12.98
N HIS A 29 -18.64 5.72 -11.80
CA HIS A 29 -18.28 6.83 -10.90
C HIS A 29 -17.45 6.46 -9.65
N ILE A 30 -17.27 5.17 -9.32
CA ILE A 30 -16.28 4.75 -8.31
C ILE A 30 -14.89 5.16 -8.79
N ASN A 31 -14.17 5.93 -7.99
CA ASN A 31 -12.80 6.30 -8.29
C ASN A 31 -11.93 5.03 -8.34
N PRO A 32 -11.44 4.61 -9.53
CA PRO A 32 -10.74 3.34 -9.68
C PRO A 32 -9.31 3.38 -9.12
N HIS A 33 -8.85 4.54 -8.65
CA HIS A 33 -7.55 4.67 -8.01
C HIS A 33 -7.50 3.79 -6.76
N GLN A 34 -6.38 3.07 -6.64
CA GLN A 34 -6.08 2.25 -5.49
C GLN A 34 -4.86 2.84 -4.82
N TYR A 35 -4.96 3.00 -3.50
CA TYR A 35 -3.86 3.48 -2.67
C TYR A 35 -3.59 2.45 -1.59
N SER A 36 -2.31 2.18 -1.34
CA SER A 36 -1.91 1.07 -0.47
C SER A 36 -2.51 1.20 0.93
N TYR A 37 -2.66 2.43 1.44
CA TYR A 37 -3.20 2.69 2.76
C TYR A 37 -4.68 2.26 2.91
N ASN A 38 -5.50 2.39 1.86
CA ASN A 38 -6.93 2.03 1.91
C ASN A 38 -7.14 0.54 2.18
N VAL A 39 -6.28 -0.31 1.62
CA VAL A 39 -6.36 -1.75 1.84
C VAL A 39 -5.58 -2.16 3.10
N GLY A 40 -4.48 -1.48 3.41
CA GLY A 40 -3.68 -1.76 4.61
C GLY A 40 -4.45 -1.55 5.93
N ILE A 41 -5.33 -0.54 6.00
CA ILE A 41 -6.14 -0.27 7.21
C ILE A 41 -7.23 -1.34 7.47
N LEU A 42 -7.62 -2.08 6.43
CA LEU A 42 -8.62 -3.16 6.52
C LEU A 42 -8.03 -4.47 7.03
N LEU A 43 -6.69 -4.60 7.06
CA LEU A 43 -6.01 -5.76 7.66
C LEU A 43 -6.08 -5.68 9.20
N GLN A 44 -7.07 -6.36 9.77
CA GLN A 44 -7.30 -6.37 11.22
C GLN A 44 -7.40 -7.79 11.79
N ASP A 45 -7.43 -7.88 13.12
CA ASP A 45 -7.59 -9.15 13.83
C ASP A 45 -8.91 -9.84 13.49
N THR A 46 -8.88 -11.18 13.44
CA THR A 46 -10.01 -12.00 13.05
C THR A 46 -10.90 -12.37 14.22
N ASN A 47 -10.43 -12.17 15.46
CA ASN A 47 -11.09 -12.59 16.70
C ASN A 47 -11.63 -14.04 16.63
N GLY A 48 -10.89 -14.93 15.95
CA GLY A 48 -11.26 -16.34 15.76
C GLY A 48 -12.39 -16.63 14.76
N SER A 49 -12.92 -15.63 14.05
CA SER A 49 -13.97 -15.82 13.05
C SER A 49 -13.40 -16.30 11.71
N SER A 50 -13.93 -17.40 11.16
CA SER A 50 -13.55 -17.93 9.84
C SER A 50 -13.82 -16.94 8.70
N LEU A 51 -14.92 -16.20 8.76
CA LEU A 51 -15.25 -15.16 7.78
C LEU A 51 -14.17 -14.06 7.74
N TRP A 52 -13.66 -13.65 8.90
CA TRP A 52 -12.60 -12.64 8.97
C TRP A 52 -11.25 -13.20 8.58
N GLN A 53 -10.98 -14.49 8.82
CA GLN A 53 -9.79 -15.15 8.31
C GLN A 53 -9.74 -15.14 6.78
N GLU A 54 -10.82 -15.55 6.11
CA GLU A 54 -10.93 -15.52 4.65
C GLU A 54 -10.72 -14.10 4.10
N ARG A 55 -11.40 -13.11 4.68
CA ARG A 55 -11.24 -11.71 4.27
C ARG A 55 -9.83 -11.19 4.42
N VAL A 56 -9.14 -11.52 5.52
CA VAL A 56 -7.75 -11.09 5.75
C VAL A 56 -6.81 -11.77 4.75
N ASP A 57 -7.05 -13.05 4.44
CA ASP A 57 -6.24 -13.79 3.46
C ASP A 57 -6.37 -13.19 2.06
N ASP A 58 -7.60 -12.90 1.63
CA ASP A 58 -7.89 -12.32 0.32
C ASP A 58 -7.39 -10.88 0.21
N LEU A 59 -7.61 -10.04 1.24
CA LEU A 59 -7.08 -8.68 1.30
C LEU A 59 -5.55 -8.66 1.24
N LEU A 60 -4.88 -9.54 2.00
CA LEU A 60 -3.43 -9.64 1.97
C LEU A 60 -2.92 -10.08 0.60
N THR A 61 -3.60 -11.05 -0.02
CA THR A 61 -3.28 -11.52 -1.38
C THR A 61 -3.38 -10.37 -2.39
N ASN A 62 -4.43 -9.55 -2.30
CA ASN A 62 -4.59 -8.37 -3.14
C ASN A 62 -3.49 -7.33 -2.87
N ILE A 63 -3.20 -7.02 -1.60
CA ILE A 63 -2.13 -6.07 -1.21
C ILE A 63 -0.81 -6.46 -1.83
N ILE A 64 -0.38 -7.71 -1.62
CA ILE A 64 0.92 -8.18 -2.11
C ILE A 64 0.97 -8.10 -3.63
N LYS A 65 -0.12 -8.49 -4.31
CA LYS A 65 -0.20 -8.46 -5.76
C LYS A 65 -0.13 -7.05 -6.35
N VAL A 66 -0.84 -6.09 -5.76
CA VAL A 66 -1.02 -4.74 -6.32
C VAL A 66 0.10 -3.78 -5.88
N PHE A 67 0.47 -3.84 -4.60
CA PHE A 67 1.35 -2.84 -3.97
C PHE A 67 2.75 -3.36 -3.67
N PHE A 68 3.03 -4.66 -3.86
CA PHE A 68 4.36 -5.24 -3.70
C PHE A 68 4.80 -6.02 -4.95
N PRO A 69 4.80 -5.39 -6.15
CA PRO A 69 5.35 -6.04 -7.33
C PRO A 69 6.80 -6.44 -7.06
N GLU A 70 7.14 -7.70 -7.38
CA GLU A 70 8.46 -8.28 -7.12
C GLU A 70 8.90 -8.21 -5.64
N GLY A 71 7.95 -8.03 -4.72
CA GLY A 71 8.19 -7.95 -3.28
C GLY A 71 8.61 -6.57 -2.77
N VAL A 72 8.50 -5.50 -3.57
CA VAL A 72 8.89 -4.14 -3.17
C VAL A 72 7.69 -3.19 -3.21
N ALA A 73 7.49 -2.43 -2.12
CA ALA A 73 6.36 -1.52 -2.01
C ALA A 73 6.35 -0.44 -3.12
N TYR A 74 5.21 -0.30 -3.79
CA TYR A 74 5.04 0.52 -4.98
C TYR A 74 3.66 1.18 -5.04
N GLU A 75 3.60 2.51 -5.25
CA GLU A 75 2.34 3.24 -5.39
C GLU A 75 1.96 3.41 -6.87
N GLY A 76 1.33 2.40 -7.46
CA GLY A 76 1.01 2.38 -8.90
C GLY A 76 0.20 3.57 -9.39
N SER A 77 -0.65 4.17 -8.54
CA SER A 77 -1.47 5.32 -8.91
C SER A 77 -0.68 6.62 -9.15
N CYS A 78 0.58 6.72 -8.70
CA CYS A 78 1.36 7.96 -8.86
C CYS A 78 2.87 7.76 -9.11
N GLU A 79 3.45 6.60 -8.79
CA GLU A 79 4.89 6.31 -8.90
C GLU A 79 5.35 5.97 -10.34
N GLN A 80 4.39 5.72 -11.24
CA GLN A 80 4.61 5.31 -12.64
C GLN A 80 5.22 6.38 -13.55
N VAL A 81 5.12 7.66 -13.19
CA VAL A 81 5.57 8.78 -14.04
C VAL A 81 6.99 9.20 -13.72
N GLU A 82 7.67 9.88 -14.65
CA GLU A 82 9.05 10.36 -14.48
C GLU A 82 9.21 11.37 -13.33
N ASP A 83 8.27 12.30 -13.17
CA ASP A 83 8.28 13.32 -12.12
C ASP A 83 7.32 12.95 -10.98
N VAL A 84 7.82 12.15 -10.03
CA VAL A 84 7.08 11.71 -8.84
C VAL A 84 6.63 12.90 -7.98
N ASP A 85 7.39 14.01 -7.98
CA ASP A 85 7.04 15.15 -7.14
C ASP A 85 5.79 15.89 -7.64
N LYS A 86 5.51 15.82 -8.94
CA LYS A 86 4.27 16.34 -9.53
C LYS A 86 3.09 15.37 -9.43
N ALA A 87 3.32 14.07 -9.53
CA ALA A 87 2.22 13.09 -9.52
C ALA A 87 1.82 12.59 -8.14
N CYS A 88 2.78 12.33 -7.24
CA CYS A 88 2.48 11.90 -5.89
C CYS A 88 2.38 13.12 -4.95
N THR A 89 1.24 13.25 -4.28
CA THR A 89 1.09 14.25 -3.21
C THR A 89 1.95 13.86 -1.99
N MET A 90 2.12 14.79 -1.05
CA MET A 90 2.84 14.51 0.19
C MET A 90 2.21 13.37 1.00
N ASP A 91 0.89 13.24 0.97
CA ASP A 91 0.16 12.18 1.67
C ASP A 91 0.45 10.82 1.03
N MET A 92 0.36 10.72 -0.30
CA MET A 92 0.69 9.51 -1.06
C MET A 92 2.14 9.06 -0.84
N LYS A 93 3.06 10.03 -0.65
CA LYS A 93 4.47 9.72 -0.38
C LYS A 93 4.72 9.01 0.95
N SER A 94 3.76 9.08 1.88
CA SER A 94 3.83 8.42 3.20
C SER A 94 3.08 7.08 3.26
N SER A 95 2.24 6.77 2.27
CA SER A 95 1.37 5.58 2.25
C SER A 95 2.15 4.27 2.40
N LYS A 96 3.29 4.12 1.70
CA LYS A 96 4.14 2.91 1.79
C LYS A 96 4.65 2.64 3.21
N GLY A 97 5.01 3.69 3.96
CA GLY A 97 5.41 3.56 5.36
C GLY A 97 4.26 3.08 6.24
N TYR A 98 3.05 3.63 6.05
CA TYR A 98 1.86 3.19 6.80
C TYR A 98 1.51 1.73 6.53
N VAL A 99 1.56 1.29 5.27
CA VAL A 99 1.27 -0.11 4.93
C VAL A 99 2.29 -1.05 5.52
N HIS A 100 3.58 -0.70 5.51
CA HIS A 100 4.61 -1.47 6.21
C HIS A 100 4.29 -1.63 7.69
N CYS A 101 3.93 -0.54 8.38
CA CYS A 101 3.57 -0.58 9.79
C CYS A 101 2.32 -1.42 10.06
N TRP A 102 1.25 -1.23 9.30
CA TRP A 102 0.00 -1.97 9.51
C TRP A 102 0.16 -3.46 9.23
N MET A 103 0.82 -3.83 8.13
CA MET A 103 1.12 -5.23 7.86
C MET A 103 1.96 -5.84 8.99
N ALA A 104 2.98 -5.14 9.49
CA ALA A 104 3.78 -5.62 10.61
C ALA A 104 2.94 -5.84 11.88
N THR A 105 1.96 -4.97 12.15
CA THR A 105 1.00 -5.18 13.25
C THR A 105 0.08 -6.37 12.99
N THR A 106 -0.47 -6.53 11.78
CA THR A 106 -1.29 -7.68 11.40
C THR A 106 -0.54 -9.00 11.60
N ALA A 107 0.76 -9.05 11.26
CA ALA A 107 1.60 -10.22 11.47
C ALA A 107 1.74 -10.63 12.95
N GLN A 108 1.53 -9.72 13.90
CA GLN A 108 1.56 -10.01 15.34
C GLN A 108 0.24 -10.61 15.84
N VAL A 109 -0.90 -10.13 15.33
CA VAL A 109 -2.23 -10.52 15.80
C VAL A 109 -2.87 -11.62 14.95
N THR A 110 -2.35 -11.89 13.76
CA THR A 110 -2.92 -12.86 12.82
C THR A 110 -1.86 -13.89 12.38
N PRO A 111 -1.65 -14.97 13.16
CA PRO A 111 -0.52 -15.88 12.96
C PRO A 111 -0.46 -16.58 11.60
N PHE A 112 -1.61 -16.89 10.97
CA PHE A 112 -1.64 -17.67 9.73
C PHE A 112 -1.12 -16.91 8.49
N VAL A 113 -1.09 -15.57 8.54
CA VAL A 113 -0.53 -14.73 7.47
C VAL A 113 0.87 -14.18 7.78
N LYS A 114 1.35 -14.42 9.00
CA LYS A 114 2.57 -13.81 9.54
C LYS A 114 3.78 -13.98 8.61
N ASP A 115 4.05 -15.20 8.16
CA ASP A 115 5.25 -15.50 7.37
C ASP A 115 5.20 -14.81 6.00
N ARG A 116 4.04 -14.83 5.33
CA ARG A 116 3.82 -14.10 4.06
C ARG A 116 4.07 -12.60 4.20
N ILE A 117 3.61 -12.01 5.31
CA ILE A 117 3.85 -10.59 5.60
C ILE A 117 5.33 -10.34 5.87
N ILE A 118 5.96 -11.13 6.74
CA ILE A 118 7.37 -10.91 7.11
C ILE A 118 8.28 -11.01 5.88
N ASP A 119 8.03 -11.97 5.00
CA ASP A 119 8.87 -12.18 3.81
C ASP A 119 8.75 -11.02 2.82
N VAL A 120 7.53 -10.52 2.55
CA VAL A 120 7.34 -9.37 1.64
C VAL A 120 7.90 -8.08 2.24
N LEU A 121 7.72 -7.85 3.54
CA LEU A 121 8.23 -6.66 4.22
C LEU A 121 9.75 -6.64 4.26
N LYS A 122 10.41 -7.80 4.45
CA LYS A 122 11.89 -7.91 4.40
C LYS A 122 12.43 -7.51 3.04
N THR A 123 11.89 -8.06 1.96
CA THR A 123 12.29 -7.75 0.58
C THR A 123 12.11 -6.26 0.30
N SER A 124 10.94 -5.72 0.61
CA SER A 124 10.67 -4.29 0.39
C SER A 124 11.57 -3.39 1.23
N THR A 125 11.86 -3.76 2.48
CA THR A 125 12.74 -2.98 3.36
C THR A 125 14.18 -2.98 2.85
N ALA A 126 14.67 -4.11 2.34
CA ALA A 126 16.00 -4.20 1.76
C ALA A 126 16.17 -3.23 0.58
N ALA A 127 15.19 -3.20 -0.34
CA ALA A 127 15.17 -2.26 -1.46
C ALA A 127 15.11 -0.79 -1.00
N ALA A 128 14.25 -0.50 -0.01
CA ALA A 128 14.12 0.82 0.59
C ALA A 128 15.42 1.32 1.25
N VAL A 129 16.19 0.43 1.88
CA VAL A 129 17.49 0.79 2.47
C VAL A 129 18.56 0.96 1.40
N LYS A 130 18.53 0.16 0.33
CA LYS A 130 19.54 0.20 -0.75
C LYS A 130 19.58 1.53 -1.50
N GLN A 131 18.41 2.15 -1.71
CA GLN A 131 18.34 3.47 -2.34
C GLN A 131 18.80 4.64 -1.43
N ARG A 132 19.07 4.40 -0.14
CA ARG A 132 19.44 5.42 0.85
C ARG A 132 20.89 5.89 0.70
N THR A 133 21.20 6.49 -0.44
CA THR A 133 22.54 6.95 -0.81
C THR A 133 22.60 8.42 -1.18
N GLY A 134 21.46 9.13 -1.13
CA GLY A 134 21.32 10.50 -1.63
C GLY A 134 21.70 11.61 -0.63
N GLY A 135 21.69 12.84 -1.15
CA GLY A 135 21.85 14.09 -0.39
C GLY A 135 23.27 14.32 0.15
N ALA A 136 23.50 15.49 0.76
CA ALA A 136 24.82 15.89 1.27
C ALA A 136 25.35 14.98 2.40
N ASN A 137 24.46 14.23 3.06
CA ASN A 137 24.80 13.29 4.13
C ASN A 137 25.02 11.85 3.63
N GLY A 138 24.88 11.59 2.32
CA GLY A 138 25.02 10.25 1.71
C GLY A 138 24.04 9.20 2.24
N ARG A 139 22.94 9.64 2.89
CA ARG A 139 21.99 8.77 3.61
C ARG A 139 20.55 9.26 3.47
N THR A 140 20.26 10.09 2.48
CA THR A 140 18.91 10.58 2.20
C THR A 140 18.13 9.53 1.44
N CYS A 141 16.89 9.29 1.85
CA CYS A 141 15.94 8.41 1.17
C CYS A 141 15.20 9.18 0.07
N GLY A 142 15.14 8.58 -1.12
CA GLY A 142 14.18 8.87 -2.18
C GLY A 142 12.87 8.11 -1.99
N PHE A 143 12.00 8.14 -3.00
CA PHE A 143 10.68 7.51 -2.97
C PHE A 143 10.63 6.17 -3.72
N ARG A 144 11.34 6.04 -4.83
CA ARG A 144 11.27 4.86 -5.71
C ARG A 144 12.12 3.70 -5.22
N TRP A 145 11.58 2.95 -4.26
CA TRP A 145 12.27 1.80 -3.66
C TRP A 145 12.52 0.69 -4.69
N VAL A 146 11.61 0.50 -5.65
CA VAL A 146 11.73 -0.50 -6.74
C VAL A 146 12.99 -0.32 -7.58
N THR A 147 13.53 0.90 -7.68
CA THR A 147 14.76 1.16 -8.46
C THR A 147 16.03 0.80 -7.69
N GLU A 148 15.91 0.62 -6.36
CA GLU A 148 17.02 0.43 -5.44
C GLU A 148 18.12 1.51 -5.50
N GLN A 149 17.84 2.63 -6.18
CA GLN A 149 18.75 3.74 -6.39
C GLN A 149 18.10 5.03 -5.91
N TYR A 150 18.92 5.98 -5.47
CA TYR A 150 18.43 7.29 -5.09
C TYR A 150 17.85 8.00 -6.31
N ASP A 151 16.56 8.32 -6.26
CA ASP A 151 15.80 8.89 -7.38
C ASP A 151 15.90 10.43 -7.48
N GLY A 152 16.80 11.06 -6.71
CA GLY A 152 16.97 12.52 -6.68
C GLY A 152 15.92 13.25 -5.86
N THR A 153 14.94 12.55 -5.30
CA THR A 153 13.83 13.16 -4.59
C THR A 153 14.11 13.30 -3.08
N THR A 154 13.52 14.30 -2.42
CA THR A 154 13.69 14.51 -0.96
C THR A 154 12.39 14.95 -0.31
N GLY A 155 12.18 14.68 0.98
CA GLY A 155 10.98 15.16 1.70
C GLY A 155 10.64 14.32 2.93
N ALA A 156 9.79 14.85 3.81
CA ALA A 156 9.43 14.21 5.07
C ALA A 156 8.63 12.90 4.90
N GLY A 157 7.71 12.85 3.92
CA GLY A 157 6.89 11.66 3.65
C GLY A 157 7.72 10.42 3.27
N ARG A 158 8.90 10.62 2.69
CA ARG A 158 9.82 9.55 2.21
C ARG A 158 10.75 9.00 3.31
N ARG A 159 10.73 9.60 4.50
CA ARG A 159 11.58 9.22 5.64
C ARG A 159 10.84 8.34 6.67
N ARG A 160 9.55 8.11 6.47
CA ARG A 160 8.70 7.28 7.34
C ARG A 160 8.44 5.93 6.69
#